data_AF-A0A7J3GYE7-F1
#
_entry.id   AF-A0A7J3GYE7-F1
#
_cell.length_a   1.000
_cell.length_b   1.000
_cell.length_c   1.000
_cell.angle_alpha   90.00
_cell.angle_beta   90.00
_cell.angle_gamma   90.00
#
_symmetry.space_group_name_H-M   'P 1'
#
loop_
_entity.id
_entity.type
_entity.pdbx_description
1 polymer ?
#
loop_
_entity_poly.entity_id
_entity_poly.type
_entity_poly.pdbx_seq_one_letter_code
_entity_poly.pdbx_strand_id
1 'polypeptide(L)'
;MATLPDLTDPQTIAQLVLLFVGVLMGYGAARVLKGALLILVGLVVLGILGLAVTGLPAPGELLGQVWDLAGRAANALLQLLRSYPTLGIGLLIGFVIGLIR
;
A
#
# COMPACT_ATOMS: atom_id res chain seq x y z
N MET A 1 -3.74 -29.06 24.34
CA MET A 1 -3.73 -29.57 22.96
C MET A 1 -4.39 -28.52 22.09
N ALA A 2 -3.64 -27.87 21.19
CA ALA A 2 -4.24 -26.93 20.25
C ALA A 2 -5.03 -27.76 19.22
N THR A 3 -6.35 -27.64 19.24
CA THR A 3 -7.22 -28.25 18.23
C THR A 3 -6.90 -27.60 16.89
N LEU A 4 -6.48 -28.41 15.91
CA LEU A 4 -6.26 -27.95 14.55
C LEU A 4 -7.55 -27.26 14.05
N PRO A 5 -7.45 -26.11 13.39
CA PRO A 5 -8.61 -25.38 12.90
C PRO A 5 -9.41 -26.28 11.95
N ASP A 6 -10.71 -26.40 12.20
CA ASP A 6 -11.61 -27.19 11.36
C ASP A 6 -11.73 -26.51 9.98
N LEU A 7 -11.10 -27.12 8.98
CA LEU A 7 -11.04 -26.61 7.60
C LEU A 7 -12.33 -26.88 6.82
N THR A 8 -13.29 -27.58 7.41
CA THR A 8 -14.62 -27.77 6.83
C THR A 8 -15.59 -26.64 7.17
N ASP A 9 -15.21 -25.74 8.09
CA ASP A 9 -16.05 -24.62 8.51
C ASP A 9 -15.87 -23.41 7.55
N PRO A 10 -16.93 -22.96 6.86
CA PRO A 10 -16.84 -21.86 5.89
C PRO A 10 -16.31 -20.55 6.48
N GLN A 11 -16.46 -20.31 7.78
CA GLN A 11 -15.89 -19.13 8.44
C GLN A 11 -14.36 -19.17 8.51
N THR A 12 -13.77 -20.33 8.80
CA THR A 12 -12.31 -20.51 8.84
C THR A 12 -11.70 -20.29 7.45
N ILE A 13 -12.35 -20.81 6.41
CA ILE A 13 -11.94 -20.61 5.02
C ILE A 13 -11.99 -19.12 4.65
N ALA A 14 -13.08 -18.42 5.00
CA ALA A 14 -13.21 -16.99 4.72
C ALA A 14 -12.11 -16.16 5.41
N GLN A 15 -11.76 -16.48 6.66
CA GLN A 15 -10.68 -15.79 7.38
C GLN A 15 -9.31 -16.01 6.74
N LEU A 16 -9.00 -17.24 6.31
CA LEU A 16 -7.76 -17.55 5.61
C LEU A 16 -7.67 -16.84 4.26
N VAL A 17 -8.76 -16.77 3.52
CA VAL A 17 -8.84 -16.03 2.25
C VAL A 17 -8.61 -14.54 2.48
N LEU A 18 -9.29 -13.94 3.47
CA LEU A 18 -9.11 -12.53 3.84
C LEU A 18 -7.67 -12.21 4.25
N LEU A 19 -7.04 -13.11 5.00
CA LEU A 19 -5.63 -12.99 5.38
C LEU A 19 -4.73 -13.01 4.14
N PHE A 20 -4.91 -13.97 3.23
CA PHE A 20 -4.11 -14.08 2.00
C PHE A 20 -4.29 -12.88 1.07
N VAL A 21 -5.53 -12.44 0.87
CA VAL A 21 -5.85 -11.25 0.07
C VAL A 21 -5.19 -10.01 0.69
N GLY A 22 -5.28 -9.88 2.02
CA GLY A 22 -4.57 -8.84 2.76
C GLY A 22 -3.07 -8.87 2.49
N VAL A 23 -2.42 -10.02 2.66
CA VAL A 23 -0.97 -10.19 2.42
C VAL A 23 -0.58 -9.81 0.99
N LEU A 24 -1.33 -10.27 -0.02
CA LEU A 24 -1.04 -9.94 -1.41
C LEU A 24 -1.22 -8.44 -1.71
N MET A 25 -2.28 -7.82 -1.19
CA MET A 25 -2.48 -6.37 -1.30
C MET A 25 -1.35 -5.58 -0.63
N GLY A 26 -0.99 -5.96 0.60
CA GLY A 26 0.08 -5.31 1.35
C GLY A 26 1.42 -5.39 0.62
N TYR A 27 1.75 -6.58 0.10
CA TYR A 27 2.99 -6.79 -0.67
C TYR A 27 3.03 -5.93 -1.95
N GLY A 28 1.91 -5.88 -2.69
CA GLY A 28 1.78 -5.04 -3.88
C GLY A 28 1.95 -3.56 -3.57
N ALA A 29 1.29 -3.07 -2.52
CA ALA A 29 1.38 -1.69 -2.08
C ALA A 29 2.80 -1.28 -1.70
N ALA A 30 3.54 -2.13 -0.98
CA ALA A 30 4.93 -1.85 -0.61
C ALA A 30 5.85 -1.74 -1.83
N ARG A 31 5.65 -2.59 -2.85
CA ARG A 31 6.41 -2.51 -4.11
C ARG A 31 6.12 -1.23 -4.88
N VAL A 32 4.85 -0.84 -4.97
CA VAL A 32 4.44 0.42 -5.61
C VAL A 32 5.05 1.60 -4.86
N LEU A 33 5.08 1.58 -3.53
CA LEU A 33 5.71 2.61 -2.73
C LEU A 33 7.21 2.75 -3.03
N LYS A 34 7.94 1.63 -3.12
CA LYS A 34 9.36 1.64 -3.52
C LYS A 34 9.56 2.22 -4.92
N GLY A 35 8.73 1.81 -5.88
CA GLY A 35 8.78 2.31 -7.26
C GLY A 35 8.46 3.81 -7.34
N ALA A 36 7.42 4.25 -6.64
CA ALA A 36 7.05 5.67 -6.55
C ALA A 36 8.17 6.50 -5.91
N LEU A 37 8.84 5.98 -4.88
CA LEU A 37 9.97 6.65 -4.25
C LEU A 37 11.14 6.81 -5.23
N LEU A 38 11.45 5.77 -6.03
CA LEU A 38 12.49 5.85 -7.06
C LEU A 38 12.15 6.87 -8.14
N ILE A 39 10.88 6.91 -8.58
CA ILE A 39 10.41 7.92 -9.54
C ILE A 39 10.56 9.31 -8.94
N LEU A 40 10.19 9.51 -7.68
CA LEU A 40 10.29 10.80 -6.99
C LEU A 40 11.74 11.25 -6.87
N VAL A 41 12.66 10.35 -6.49
CA VAL A 41 14.11 10.61 -6.49
C VAL A 41 14.60 10.96 -7.89
N GLY A 42 14.20 10.21 -8.91
CA GLY A 42 14.52 10.50 -10.30
C GLY A 42 14.03 11.89 -10.73
N LEU A 43 12.81 12.26 -10.34
CA LEU A 43 12.22 13.57 -10.62
C LEU A 43 12.96 14.70 -9.90
N VAL A 44 13.43 14.48 -8.68
CA VAL A 44 14.26 15.44 -7.94
C VAL A 44 15.61 15.62 -8.64
N VAL A 45 16.27 14.54 -9.03
CA VAL A 45 17.55 14.59 -9.76
C VAL A 45 17.37 15.29 -11.11
N LEU A 46 16.33 14.92 -11.86
CA LEU A 46 15.98 15.54 -13.14
C LEU A 46 15.55 17.01 -12.96
N GLY A 47 14.92 17.34 -11.84
CA GLY A 47 14.53 18.71 -11.48
C GLY A 47 15.74 19.57 -11.13
N ILE A 48 16.72 19.06 -10.39
CA ILE A 48 17.97 19.77 -10.09
C ILE A 48 18.78 19.99 -11.38
N LEU A 49 18.92 18.96 -12.22
CA LEU A 49 19.58 19.06 -13.52
C LEU A 49 18.78 19.95 -14.51
N GLY A 50 17.46 19.86 -14.50
CA GLY A 50 16.56 20.62 -15.35
C GLY A 50 16.48 22.09 -14.96
N LEU A 51 16.45 22.42 -13.67
CA LEU A 51 16.55 23.79 -13.17
C LEU A 51 17.88 24.44 -13.57
N ALA A 52 18.96 23.66 -13.57
CA ALA A 52 20.27 24.12 -14.03
C ALA A 52 20.31 24.42 -15.55
N VAL A 53 19.39 23.87 -16.36
CA VAL A 53 19.38 24.01 -17.82
C VAL A 53 18.23 24.90 -18.34
N THR A 54 17.06 24.94 -17.69
CA THR A 54 15.85 25.57 -18.27
C THR A 54 14.92 26.35 -17.34
N GLY A 55 15.14 26.41 -16.02
CA GLY A 55 14.33 27.27 -15.12
C GLY A 55 12.82 26.99 -15.09
N LEU A 56 12.39 25.73 -15.27
CA LEU A 56 10.98 25.35 -15.35
C LEU A 56 10.23 25.45 -14.00
N PRO A 57 8.95 25.88 -14.00
CA PRO A 57 8.11 25.98 -12.81
C PRO A 57 7.64 24.62 -12.28
N ALA A 58 7.45 24.55 -10.96
CA ALA A 58 7.25 23.32 -10.20
C ALA A 58 5.86 22.67 -10.40
N PRO A 59 5.77 21.32 -10.40
CA PRO A 59 4.51 20.58 -10.56
C PRO A 59 3.70 20.53 -9.24
N GLY A 60 3.30 21.68 -8.72
CA GLY A 60 2.55 21.79 -7.45
C GLY A 60 1.09 21.32 -7.54
N GLU A 61 0.43 21.45 -8.68
CA GLU A 61 -1.01 21.19 -8.82
C GLU A 61 -1.37 19.70 -8.93
N LEU A 62 -0.47 18.88 -9.48
CA LEU A 62 -0.69 17.43 -9.61
C LEU A 62 -0.58 16.71 -8.25
N LEU A 63 0.23 17.24 -7.33
CA LEU A 63 0.42 16.66 -6.00
C LEU A 63 -0.84 16.80 -5.12
N GLY A 64 -1.59 17.90 -5.26
CA GLY A 64 -2.81 18.15 -4.48
C GLY A 64 -3.93 17.17 -4.79
N GLN A 65 -4.12 16.81 -6.07
CA GLN A 65 -5.15 15.86 -6.49
C GLN A 65 -4.82 14.43 -6.04
N VAL A 66 -3.54 14.04 -6.12
CA VAL A 66 -3.06 12.74 -5.62
C VAL A 66 -3.25 12.65 -4.10
N TRP A 67 -3.04 13.75 -3.37
CA TRP A 67 -3.22 13.78 -1.92
C TRP A 67 -4.68 13.60 -1.49
N ASP A 68 -5.64 14.23 -2.17
CA ASP A 68 -7.07 14.08 -1.87
C ASP A 68 -7.58 12.67 -2.21
N LEU A 69 -7.15 12.11 -3.35
CA LEU A 69 -7.43 10.71 -3.73
C LEU A 69 -6.84 9.72 -2.72
N ALA A 70 -5.59 9.93 -2.29
CA ALA A 70 -4.95 9.11 -1.27
C ALA A 70 -5.67 9.19 0.08
N GLY A 71 -6.14 10.38 0.48
CA GLY A 71 -6.90 10.58 1.71
C GLY A 71 -8.23 9.82 1.71
N ARG A 72 -8.97 9.84 0.60
CA ARG A 72 -10.22 9.08 0.46
C ARG A 72 -9.97 7.57 0.46
N ALA A 73 -8.95 7.11 -0.24
CA ALA A 73 -8.56 5.71 -0.25
C ALA A 73 -8.12 5.22 1.14
N ALA A 74 -7.35 6.02 1.87
CA ALA A 74 -6.92 5.72 3.23
C ALA A 74 -8.11 5.61 4.20
N ASN A 75 -9.09 6.51 4.11
CA ASN A 75 -10.30 6.46 4.93
C ASN A 75 -11.15 5.21 4.64
N ALA A 76 -11.31 4.84 3.36
CA ALA A 76 -11.99 3.60 2.97
C ALA A 76 -11.25 2.36 3.49
N LEU A 77 -9.91 2.35 3.41
CA LEU A 77 -9.07 1.27 3.90
C LEU A 77 -9.18 1.13 5.43
N LEU A 78 -9.18 2.26 6.15
CA LEU A 78 -9.38 2.30 7.61
C LEU A 78 -10.75 1.78 8.03
N GLN A 79 -11.81 2.10 7.28
CA GLN A 79 -13.14 1.56 7.51
C GLN A 79 -13.19 0.05 7.28
N LEU A 80 -12.56 -0.43 6.21
CA LEU A 80 -12.47 -1.85 5.89
C LEU A 80 -11.68 -2.64 6.95
N LEU A 81 -10.58 -2.06 7.44
CA LEU A 81 -9.77 -2.65 8.52
C LEU A 81 -10.54 -2.78 9.84
N ARG A 82 -11.43 -1.81 10.15
CA ARG A 82 -12.29 -1.89 11.36
C ARG A 82 -13.32 -3.00 11.24
N SER A 83 -13.87 -3.22 10.05
CA SER A 83 -14.86 -4.27 9.80
C SER A 83 -14.24 -5.67 9.71
N TYR A 84 -12.99 -5.78 9.25
CA TYR A 84 -12.30 -7.05 9.01
C TYR A 84 -10.86 -7.01 9.54
N PRO A 85 -10.65 -7.24 10.86
CA PRO A 85 -9.32 -7.13 11.48
C PRO A 85 -8.30 -8.14 10.90
N THR A 86 -8.76 -9.33 10.49
CA THR A 86 -7.93 -10.37 9.88
C THR A 86 -7.32 -9.94 8.54
N LEU A 87 -8.06 -9.15 7.77
CA LEU A 87 -7.58 -8.55 6.51
C LEU A 87 -6.47 -7.52 6.80
N GLY A 88 -6.66 -6.71 7.85
CA GLY A 88 -5.66 -5.75 8.32
C GLY A 88 -4.34 -6.39 8.74
N ILE A 89 -4.40 -7.50 9.48
CA ILE A 89 -3.21 -8.27 9.88
C ILE A 89 -2.48 -8.79 8.65
N GLY A 90 -3.22 -9.38 7.69
CA GLY A 90 -2.65 -9.84 6.43
C GLY A 90 -1.97 -8.69 5.67
N LEU A 91 -2.64 -7.55 5.55
CA LEU A 91 -2.13 -6.37 4.86
C LEU A 91 -0.85 -5.81 5.49
N LEU A 92 -0.79 -5.77 6.83
CA LEU A 92 0.43 -5.39 7.56
C LEU A 92 1.59 -6.35 7.29
N ILE A 93 1.34 -7.66 7.41
CA ILE A 93 2.37 -8.69 7.18
C ILE A 93 2.89 -8.59 5.73
N GLY A 94 1.98 -8.53 4.76
CA GLY A 94 2.32 -8.38 3.35
C GLY A 94 3.14 -7.13 3.08
N PHE A 95 2.72 -6.00 3.66
CA PHE A 95 3.41 -4.72 3.53
C PHE A 95 4.82 -4.77 4.10
N VAL A 96 5.01 -5.30 5.31
CA VAL A 96 6.33 -5.44 5.94
C VAL A 96 7.24 -6.33 5.11
N ILE A 97 6.75 -7.49 4.66
CA ILE A 97 7.52 -8.40 3.80
C ILE A 97 7.92 -7.73 2.48
N GLY A 98 6.99 -7.00 1.85
CA GLY A 98 7.26 -6.27 0.60
C GLY A 98 8.14 -5.04 0.77
N LEU A 99 8.23 -4.49 1.98
CA LEU A 99 9.16 -3.41 2.30
C LEU A 99 10.58 -3.94 2.50
N ILE A 100 10.72 -5.10 3.15
CA ILE A 100 12.03 -5.72 3.41
C ILE A 100 12.64 -6.31 2.13
N ARG A 101 11.85 -7.00 1.30
CA ARG A 101 12.29 -7.54 0.00
C ARG A 101 12.14 -6.50 -1.10
#